data_AF-A0A936XP22-F1
#
_entry.id   AF-A0A936XP22-F1
#
_cell.length_a   1.000
_cell.length_b   1.000
_cell.length_c   1.000
_cell.angle_alpha   90.00
_cell.angle_beta   90.00
_cell.angle_gamma   90.00
#
_symmetry.space_group_name_H-M   'P 1'
#
loop_
_entity.id
_entity.type
_entity.pdbx_description
1 polymer ?
#
loop_
_entity_poly.entity_id
_entity_poly.type
_entity_poly.pdbx_seq_one_letter_code
_entity_poly.pdbx_strand_id
1 'polypeptide(L)'
;MITIGTRPPKIKQANKRGNRFLLSTMACMFLYGIFLPVSWEDRFGPFGEFITWTALTVPAAVKLAEVSPIPELVSGFVGLGAWVAPAFALLFVSKDPIGERVRFAFSRPGWPFLKTFGFLYLLACPAIMIGIWVAYFMPITIDMTGGFTWGGKLLVSMITDRFSLAFFGAIFTAGIGLLFWILIAYVVGPIVLMLNGD
;
A
#
# COMPACT_ATOMS: atom_id res chain seq x y z
N MET A 1 -9.94 -34.43 0.86
CA MET A 1 -8.62 -34.54 0.20
C MET A 1 -8.34 -33.23 -0.54
N ILE A 2 -7.39 -32.43 -0.06
CA ILE A 2 -6.92 -31.23 -0.79
C ILE A 2 -5.87 -31.73 -1.78
N THR A 3 -6.13 -31.58 -3.08
CA THR A 3 -5.17 -31.90 -4.14
C THR A 3 -3.96 -30.98 -4.03
N ILE A 4 -2.87 -31.56 -3.54
CA ILE A 4 -1.57 -30.93 -3.27
C ILE A 4 -1.06 -30.29 -4.56
N GLY A 5 -0.91 -28.96 -4.57
CA GLY A 5 -0.40 -28.18 -5.71
C GLY A 5 -1.40 -27.23 -6.36
N THR A 6 -2.70 -27.41 -6.15
CA THR A 6 -3.71 -26.46 -6.65
C THR A 6 -4.07 -25.42 -5.58
N ARG A 7 -4.08 -24.13 -5.93
CA ARG A 7 -4.50 -23.07 -5.00
C ARG A 7 -5.93 -23.37 -4.50
N PRO A 8 -6.18 -23.37 -3.17
CA PRO A 8 -7.50 -23.56 -2.60
C PRO A 8 -8.57 -22.67 -3.26
N PRO A 9 -9.79 -23.19 -3.49
CA PRO A 9 -10.88 -22.41 -4.09
C PRO A 9 -11.18 -21.09 -3.36
N LYS A 10 -11.10 -21.13 -2.02
CA LYS A 10 -11.27 -19.95 -1.15
C LYS A 10 -10.21 -18.88 -1.41
N ILE A 11 -8.94 -19.26 -1.59
CA ILE A 11 -7.85 -18.33 -1.96
C ILE A 11 -8.08 -17.76 -3.38
N LYS A 12 -8.53 -18.59 -4.33
CA LYS A 12 -8.84 -18.11 -5.69
C LYS A 12 -9.98 -17.07 -5.67
N GLN A 13 -11.05 -17.34 -4.93
CA GLN A 13 -12.17 -16.41 -4.77
C GLN A 13 -11.76 -15.13 -4.04
N ALA A 14 -10.95 -15.25 -2.99
CA ALA A 14 -10.40 -14.11 -2.26
C ALA A 14 -9.51 -13.24 -3.15
N ASN A 15 -8.66 -13.83 -4.00
CA ASN A 15 -7.87 -13.07 -4.97
C ASN A 15 -8.74 -12.32 -5.98
N LYS A 16 -9.81 -12.95 -6.50
CA LYS A 16 -10.73 -12.28 -7.45
C LYS A 16 -11.42 -11.08 -6.79
N ARG A 17 -11.87 -11.24 -5.55
CA ARG A 17 -12.43 -10.14 -4.74
C ARG A 17 -11.38 -9.07 -4.45
N GLY A 18 -10.16 -9.49 -4.13
CA GLY A 18 -9.05 -8.61 -3.81
C GLY A 18 -8.65 -7.73 -4.99
N ASN A 19 -8.54 -8.30 -6.18
CA ASN A 19 -8.25 -7.54 -7.40
C ASN A 19 -9.34 -6.49 -7.67
N ARG A 20 -10.61 -6.81 -7.42
CA ARG A 20 -11.70 -5.83 -7.54
C ARG A 20 -11.53 -4.68 -6.56
N PHE A 21 -11.27 -4.97 -5.28
CA PHE A 21 -11.03 -3.92 -4.28
C PHE A 21 -9.82 -3.06 -4.62
N LEU A 22 -8.73 -3.67 -5.09
CA LEU A 22 -7.52 -2.96 -5.52
C LEU A 22 -7.84 -1.99 -6.66
N LEU A 23 -8.47 -2.48 -7.72
CA LEU A 23 -8.86 -1.67 -8.88
C LEU A 23 -9.84 -0.55 -8.50
N SER A 24 -10.83 -0.84 -7.64
CA SER A 24 -11.75 0.18 -7.14
C SER A 24 -11.03 1.24 -6.32
N THR A 25 -10.10 0.85 -5.45
CA THR A 25 -9.31 1.80 -4.63
C THR A 25 -8.43 2.68 -5.52
N MET A 26 -7.76 2.09 -6.51
CA MET A 26 -6.98 2.83 -7.50
C MET A 26 -7.86 3.81 -8.29
N ALA A 27 -9.05 3.38 -8.74
CA ALA A 27 -9.98 4.25 -9.45
C ALA A 27 -10.49 5.40 -8.57
N CYS A 28 -10.85 5.12 -7.31
CA CYS A 28 -11.28 6.15 -6.36
C CYS A 28 -10.18 7.16 -6.07
N MET A 29 -8.95 6.71 -5.82
CA MET A 29 -7.80 7.61 -5.61
C MET A 29 -7.46 8.41 -6.85
N PHE A 30 -7.55 7.80 -8.04
CA PHE A 30 -7.35 8.50 -9.30
C PHE A 30 -8.38 9.63 -9.47
N LEU A 31 -9.67 9.32 -9.32
CA LEU A 31 -10.74 10.32 -9.39
C LEU A 31 -10.56 11.41 -8.34
N TYR A 32 -10.19 11.03 -7.12
CA TYR A 32 -9.86 11.98 -6.07
C TYR A 32 -8.76 12.95 -6.50
N GLY A 33 -7.63 12.46 -7.02
CA GLY A 33 -6.54 13.32 -7.49
C GLY A 33 -6.93 14.25 -8.65
N ILE A 34 -7.78 13.78 -9.57
CA ILE A 34 -8.29 14.60 -10.67
C ILE A 34 -9.22 15.71 -10.15
N PHE A 35 -10.12 15.40 -9.21
CA PHE A 35 -11.16 16.31 -8.73
C PHE A 35 -10.81 17.07 -7.44
N LEU A 36 -9.66 16.81 -6.83
CA LEU A 36 -9.21 17.50 -5.61
C LEU A 36 -9.14 19.02 -5.87
N PRO A 37 -9.99 19.84 -5.23
CA PRO A 37 -9.99 21.27 -5.48
C PRO A 37 -8.71 21.93 -4.97
N VAL A 38 -8.33 23.02 -5.62
CA VAL A 38 -7.45 24.04 -5.02
C VAL A 38 -8.28 24.68 -3.89
N SER A 39 -7.71 24.84 -2.70
CA SER A 39 -8.36 25.10 -1.40
C SER A 39 -9.10 23.91 -0.74
N TRP A 40 -8.56 22.69 -0.85
CA TRP A 40 -9.24 21.50 -0.31
C TRP A 40 -9.36 21.50 1.22
N GLU A 41 -8.41 22.13 1.92
CA GLU A 41 -8.37 22.22 3.38
C GLU A 41 -9.69 22.81 3.92
N ASP A 42 -10.09 23.97 3.40
CA ASP A 42 -11.33 24.64 3.82
C ASP A 42 -12.58 23.93 3.30
N ARG A 43 -12.52 23.30 2.12
CA ARG A 43 -13.68 22.69 1.46
C ARG A 43 -14.11 21.36 2.07
N PHE A 44 -13.19 20.62 2.67
CA PHE A 44 -13.50 19.36 3.34
C PHE A 44 -13.83 19.52 4.83
N GLY A 45 -13.73 20.73 5.38
CA GLY A 45 -14.07 21.01 6.77
C GLY A 45 -13.29 20.10 7.73
N PRO A 46 -13.96 19.42 8.69
CA PRO A 46 -13.27 18.53 9.64
C PRO A 46 -12.48 17.39 8.98
N PHE A 47 -12.88 16.92 7.79
CA PHE A 47 -12.12 15.91 7.06
C PHE A 47 -10.81 16.47 6.48
N GLY A 48 -10.78 17.78 6.18
CA GLY A 48 -9.56 18.48 5.78
C GLY A 48 -8.51 18.42 6.88
N GLU A 49 -8.88 18.65 8.14
CA GLU A 49 -7.96 18.61 9.28
C GLU A 49 -7.22 17.27 9.42
N PHE A 50 -7.92 16.14 9.20
CA PHE A 50 -7.28 14.81 9.26
C PHE A 50 -6.27 14.59 8.13
N ILE A 51 -6.53 15.12 6.94
CA ILE A 51 -5.65 15.04 5.77
C ILE A 51 -4.44 15.96 5.99
N THR A 52 -4.67 17.17 6.48
CA THR A 52 -3.61 18.12 6.84
C THR A 52 -2.70 17.54 7.91
N TRP A 53 -3.27 16.90 8.94
CA TRP A 53 -2.48 16.26 9.99
C TRP A 53 -1.52 15.19 9.44
N THR A 54 -1.99 14.29 8.57
CA THR A 54 -1.09 13.29 7.96
C THR A 54 -0.11 13.93 7.00
N ALA A 55 -0.53 14.92 6.21
CA ALA A 55 0.36 15.61 5.27
C ALA A 55 1.53 16.30 5.98
N LEU A 56 1.31 16.82 7.20
CA LEU A 56 2.35 17.45 8.02
C LEU A 56 3.17 16.44 8.84
N THR A 57 2.57 15.31 9.22
CA THR A 57 3.22 14.32 10.09
C THR A 57 4.06 13.31 9.30
N VAL A 58 3.67 12.99 8.06
CA VAL A 58 4.39 12.03 7.20
C VAL A 58 5.56 12.75 6.53
N PRO A 59 6.83 12.43 6.85
CA PRO A 59 7.97 13.17 6.30
C PRO A 59 8.07 13.13 4.77
N ALA A 60 7.67 12.02 4.16
CA ALA A 60 7.60 11.90 2.70
C ALA A 60 6.60 12.89 2.09
N ALA A 61 5.45 13.13 2.72
CA ALA A 61 4.44 14.05 2.21
C ALA A 61 4.95 15.49 2.23
N VAL A 62 5.55 15.90 3.37
CA VAL A 62 6.19 17.22 3.53
C VAL A 62 7.25 17.44 2.45
N LYS A 63 8.20 16.51 2.31
CA LYS A 63 9.27 16.60 1.31
C LYS A 63 8.75 16.71 -0.12
N LEU A 64 7.76 15.89 -0.48
CA LEU A 64 7.18 15.90 -1.82
C LEU A 64 6.47 17.22 -2.11
N ALA A 65 5.74 17.77 -1.13
CA ALA A 65 5.06 19.03 -1.28
C ALA A 65 6.05 20.20 -1.40
N GLU A 66 7.12 20.23 -0.59
CA GLU A 66 8.12 21.31 -0.59
C GLU A 66 8.81 21.53 -1.94
N VAL A 67 9.09 20.44 -2.68
CA VAL A 67 9.79 20.52 -3.96
C VAL A 67 8.84 20.57 -5.17
N SER A 68 7.55 20.33 -4.96
CA SER A 68 6.56 20.25 -6.02
C SER A 68 6.11 21.63 -6.50
N PRO A 69 5.88 21.83 -7.81
CA PRO A 69 5.22 23.03 -8.34
C PRO A 69 3.71 23.10 -8.02
N ILE A 70 3.11 22.02 -7.50
CA ILE A 70 1.69 21.90 -7.13
C ILE A 70 1.56 21.43 -5.66
N PRO A 71 2.17 22.16 -4.70
CA PRO A 71 2.40 21.68 -3.34
C PRO A 71 1.11 21.34 -2.60
N GLU A 72 0.08 22.17 -2.75
CA GLU A 72 -1.22 21.98 -2.11
C GLU A 72 -1.90 20.68 -2.57
N LEU A 73 -1.83 20.38 -3.86
CA LEU A 73 -2.41 19.18 -4.44
C LEU A 73 -1.65 17.92 -3.99
N VAL A 74 -0.32 17.98 -3.97
CA VAL A 74 0.53 16.88 -3.49
C VAL A 74 0.28 16.60 -2.02
N SER A 75 0.23 17.65 -1.19
CA SER A 75 -0.06 17.57 0.24
C SER A 75 -1.42 16.89 0.49
N GLY A 76 -2.49 17.38 -0.15
CA GLY A 76 -3.83 16.80 0.01
C GLY A 76 -3.98 15.40 -0.56
N PHE A 77 -3.26 15.08 -1.64
CA PHE A 77 -3.27 13.74 -2.24
C PHE A 77 -2.58 12.73 -1.34
N VAL A 78 -1.33 12.99 -0.97
CA VAL A 78 -0.51 12.08 -0.18
C VAL A 78 -1.04 11.98 1.25
N GLY A 79 -1.54 13.09 1.82
CA GLY A 79 -2.19 13.11 3.12
C GLY A 79 -3.39 12.17 3.20
N LEU A 80 -4.29 12.20 2.20
CA LEU A 80 -5.41 11.25 2.15
C LEU A 80 -4.92 9.83 1.86
N GLY A 81 -3.96 9.67 0.96
CA GLY A 81 -3.34 8.38 0.63
C GLY A 81 -2.78 7.66 1.85
N ALA A 82 -2.19 8.40 2.80
CA ALA A 82 -1.67 7.88 4.06
C ALA A 82 -2.76 7.26 4.95
N TRP A 83 -4.01 7.73 4.86
CA TRP A 83 -5.17 7.13 5.54
C TRP A 83 -5.80 5.99 4.73
N VAL A 84 -5.91 6.17 3.42
CA VAL A 84 -6.56 5.21 2.53
C VAL A 84 -5.77 3.90 2.46
N ALA A 85 -4.43 3.94 2.44
CA ALA A 85 -3.59 2.75 2.39
C ALA A 85 -3.83 1.77 3.57
N PRO A 86 -3.73 2.19 4.86
CA PRO A 86 -4.03 1.31 5.99
C PRO A 86 -5.51 0.94 6.08
N ALA A 87 -6.44 1.85 5.76
CA ALA A 87 -7.87 1.53 5.74
C ALA A 87 -8.19 0.43 4.70
N PHE A 88 -7.62 0.54 3.50
CA PHE A 88 -7.68 -0.49 2.46
C PHE A 88 -7.15 -1.82 2.98
N ALA A 89 -5.97 -1.81 3.60
CA ALA A 89 -5.35 -3.02 4.13
C ALA A 89 -6.25 -3.72 5.16
N LEU A 90 -6.81 -2.97 6.12
CA LEU A 90 -7.72 -3.50 7.15
C LEU A 90 -9.00 -4.09 6.55
N LEU A 91 -9.62 -3.38 5.61
CA LEU A 91 -10.81 -3.88 4.91
C LEU A 91 -10.49 -5.17 4.13
N PHE A 92 -9.31 -5.23 3.52
CA PHE A 92 -8.86 -6.41 2.79
C PHE A 92 -8.64 -7.60 3.72
N VAL A 93 -7.92 -7.40 4.82
CA VAL A 93 -7.67 -8.39 5.89
C VAL A 93 -8.97 -9.00 6.39
N SER A 94 -10.00 -8.18 6.68
CA SER A 94 -11.28 -8.65 7.23
C SER A 94 -12.01 -9.68 6.36
N LYS A 95 -11.74 -9.68 5.04
CA LYS A 95 -12.38 -10.55 4.06
C LYS A 95 -11.43 -11.58 3.49
N ASP A 96 -10.20 -11.66 3.96
CA ASP A 96 -9.18 -12.54 3.40
C ASP A 96 -9.03 -13.82 4.24
N PRO A 97 -8.97 -15.02 3.65
CA PRO A 97 -8.75 -16.26 4.39
C PRO A 97 -7.25 -16.39 4.75
N ILE A 98 -6.77 -15.52 5.64
CA ILE A 98 -5.34 -15.35 5.95
C ILE A 98 -4.74 -16.66 6.49
N GLY A 99 -5.44 -17.36 7.39
CA GLY A 99 -4.98 -18.65 7.90
C GLY A 99 -4.75 -19.67 6.78
N GLU A 100 -5.70 -19.80 5.84
CA GLU A 100 -5.55 -20.72 4.70
C GLU A 100 -4.39 -20.32 3.79
N ARG A 101 -4.11 -19.02 3.62
CA ARG A 101 -2.95 -18.55 2.83
C ARG A 101 -1.63 -18.95 3.48
N VAL A 102 -1.52 -18.79 4.80
CA VAL A 102 -0.32 -19.19 5.54
C VAL A 102 -0.16 -20.70 5.49
N ARG A 103 -1.22 -21.47 5.75
CA ARG A 103 -1.21 -22.94 5.62
C ARG A 103 -0.77 -23.38 4.24
N PHE A 104 -1.35 -22.79 3.19
CA PHE A 104 -0.97 -23.09 1.81
C PHE A 104 0.49 -22.73 1.50
N ALA A 105 1.04 -21.66 2.10
CA ALA A 105 2.45 -21.28 1.92
C ALA A 105 3.39 -22.33 2.53
N PHE A 106 3.06 -22.85 3.70
CA PHE A 106 3.85 -23.86 4.41
C PHE A 106 3.63 -25.29 3.92
N SER A 107 2.50 -25.58 3.26
CA SER A 107 2.17 -26.90 2.72
C SER A 107 2.59 -27.08 1.25
N ARG A 108 3.43 -26.19 0.69
CA ARG A 108 3.82 -26.29 -0.73
C ARG A 108 4.74 -27.51 -0.96
N PRO A 109 4.39 -28.42 -1.88
CA PRO A 109 5.26 -29.55 -2.20
C PRO A 109 6.61 -29.06 -2.73
N GLY A 110 7.70 -29.67 -2.26
CA GLY A 110 9.06 -29.33 -2.67
C GLY A 110 9.71 -28.16 -1.92
N TRP A 111 9.00 -27.49 -1.00
CA TRP A 111 9.58 -26.44 -0.17
C TRP A 111 9.58 -26.83 1.31
N PRO A 112 10.74 -27.12 1.93
CA PRO A 112 10.78 -27.49 3.33
C PRO A 112 10.38 -26.31 4.23
N PHE A 113 9.75 -26.63 5.36
CA PHE A 113 9.26 -25.68 6.35
C PHE A 113 10.29 -24.59 6.69
N LEU A 114 11.54 -24.98 6.95
CA LEU A 114 12.60 -24.04 7.37
C LEU A 114 12.94 -23.02 6.27
N LYS A 115 12.90 -23.42 4.99
CA LYS A 115 13.13 -22.49 3.87
C LYS A 115 11.96 -21.52 3.72
N THR A 116 10.73 -22.00 3.86
CA THR A 116 9.53 -21.16 3.82
C THR A 116 9.53 -20.17 4.98
N PHE A 117 9.86 -20.63 6.19
CA PHE A 117 9.98 -19.77 7.37
C PHE A 117 11.06 -18.70 7.18
N GLY A 118 12.27 -19.11 6.80
CA GLY A 118 13.38 -18.18 6.57
C GLY A 118 13.05 -17.15 5.49
N PHE A 119 12.47 -17.58 4.36
CA PHE A 119 12.09 -16.65 3.28
C PHE A 119 11.00 -15.67 3.72
N LEU A 120 9.92 -16.13 4.34
CA LEU A 120 8.79 -15.27 4.67
C LEU A 120 9.08 -14.34 5.86
N TYR A 121 9.68 -14.86 6.93
CA TYR A 121 9.81 -14.12 8.18
C TYR A 121 11.17 -13.46 8.37
N LEU A 122 12.26 -14.05 7.87
CA LEU A 122 13.60 -13.44 8.00
C LEU A 122 13.96 -12.53 6.83
N LEU A 123 13.37 -12.75 5.64
CA LEU A 123 13.66 -11.94 4.45
C LEU A 123 12.48 -11.06 4.05
N ALA A 124 11.32 -11.64 3.74
CA ALA A 124 10.20 -10.90 3.16
C ALA A 124 9.60 -9.89 4.15
N CYS A 125 9.37 -10.29 5.41
CA CYS A 125 8.81 -9.38 6.42
C CYS A 125 9.72 -8.15 6.68
N PRO A 126 11.03 -8.30 6.94
CA PRO A 126 11.95 -7.15 7.02
C PRO A 126 11.99 -6.32 5.73
N ALA A 127 11.99 -6.96 4.55
CA ALA A 127 11.99 -6.23 3.29
C ALA A 127 10.73 -5.37 3.11
N ILE A 128 9.56 -5.88 3.50
CA ILE A 128 8.30 -5.13 3.48
C ILE A 128 8.33 -3.97 4.48
N MET A 129 8.85 -4.19 5.69
CA MET A 129 9.01 -3.13 6.68
C MET A 129 9.94 -2.02 6.17
N ILE A 130 11.05 -2.36 5.51
CA ILE A 130 11.93 -1.40 4.84
C ILE A 130 11.17 -0.67 3.74
N GLY A 131 10.36 -1.36 2.93
CA GLY A 131 9.54 -0.74 1.90
C GLY A 131 8.55 0.30 2.45
N ILE A 132 7.85 -0.02 3.54
CA ILE A 132 6.94 0.91 4.23
C ILE A 132 7.72 2.07 4.85
N TRP A 133 8.89 1.80 5.45
CA TRP A 133 9.76 2.82 6.00
C TRP A 133 10.26 3.80 4.92
N VAL A 134 10.68 3.30 3.76
CA VAL A 134 11.07 4.12 2.60
C VAL A 134 9.89 4.96 2.12
N ALA A 135 8.69 4.39 2.05
CA ALA A 135 7.49 5.13 1.66
C ALA A 135 7.12 6.25 2.66
N TYR A 136 7.35 6.02 3.95
CA TYR A 136 7.02 7.00 5.00
C TYR A 136 8.06 8.10 5.15
N PHE A 137 9.36 7.75 5.18
CA PHE A 137 10.45 8.71 5.42
C PHE A 137 11.01 9.35 4.15
N MET A 138 10.86 8.67 3.00
CA MET A 138 11.50 9.01 1.74
C MET A 138 12.97 9.43 1.94
N PRO A 139 13.89 8.47 2.21
CA PRO A 139 15.28 8.72 2.57
C PRO A 139 16.15 9.04 1.34
N ILE A 140 15.59 9.79 0.38
CA ILE A 140 16.26 10.22 -0.84
C ILE A 140 16.10 11.72 -1.00
N THR A 141 17.09 12.37 -1.61
CA THR A 141 16.97 13.76 -2.05
C THR A 141 16.24 13.78 -3.39
N ILE A 142 15.22 14.63 -3.52
CA ILE A 142 14.46 14.79 -4.75
C ILE A 142 15.13 15.87 -5.59
N ASP A 143 15.58 15.50 -6.78
CA ASP A 143 16.09 16.43 -7.79
C ASP A 143 15.05 16.59 -8.89
N MET A 144 14.49 17.79 -9.01
CA MET A 144 13.44 18.13 -9.98
C MET A 144 13.91 18.09 -11.43
N THR A 145 15.22 17.96 -11.69
CA THR A 145 15.74 17.70 -13.04
C THR A 145 15.48 16.26 -13.52
N GLY A 146 14.91 15.40 -12.67
CA GLY A 146 14.48 14.04 -13.02
C GLY A 146 15.43 12.94 -12.56
N GLY A 147 16.59 13.27 -11.98
CA GLY A 147 17.56 12.31 -11.45
C GLY A 147 18.05 11.26 -12.47
N PHE A 148 18.98 10.41 -12.04
CA PHE A 148 19.57 9.38 -12.92
C PHE A 148 18.75 8.09 -13.02
N THR A 149 17.78 7.87 -12.12
CA THR A 149 17.02 6.62 -12.06
C THR A 149 15.62 6.77 -12.64
N TRP A 150 15.08 5.68 -13.19
CA TRP A 150 13.67 5.64 -13.64
C TRP A 150 12.69 5.95 -12.51
N GLY A 151 12.99 5.50 -11.28
CA GLY A 151 12.20 5.82 -10.10
C GLY A 151 12.18 7.32 -9.80
N GLY A 152 13.34 8.00 -9.91
CA GLY A 152 13.43 9.46 -9.77
C GLY A 152 12.60 10.19 -10.81
N LYS A 153 12.69 9.79 -12.09
CA LYS A 153 11.88 10.39 -13.18
C LYS A 153 10.39 10.22 -12.97
N LEU A 154 9.96 9.03 -12.55
CA LEU A 154 8.55 8.75 -12.23
C LEU A 154 8.08 9.58 -11.02
N LEU A 155 8.92 9.70 -9.99
CA LEU A 155 8.59 10.50 -8.81
C LEU A 155 8.43 11.98 -9.18
N VAL A 156 9.36 12.54 -9.96
CA VAL A 156 9.28 13.93 -10.45
C VAL A 156 8.03 14.12 -11.30
N SER A 157 7.75 13.22 -12.25
CA SER A 157 6.52 13.27 -13.05
C SER A 157 5.27 13.25 -12.16
N MET A 158 5.22 12.35 -11.17
CA MET A 158 4.10 12.24 -10.23
C MET A 158 3.83 13.55 -9.47
N ILE A 159 4.85 14.33 -9.11
CA ILE A 159 4.67 15.57 -8.33
C ILE A 159 4.65 16.84 -9.19
N THR A 160 4.79 16.73 -10.51
CA THR A 160 4.85 17.91 -11.41
C THR A 160 3.47 18.34 -11.91
N ASP A 161 2.59 17.38 -12.20
CA ASP A 161 1.27 17.67 -12.75
C ASP A 161 0.17 16.81 -12.13
N ARG A 162 -1.06 17.34 -12.19
CA ARG A 162 -2.25 16.76 -11.57
C ARG A 162 -2.56 15.36 -12.08
N PHE A 163 -2.43 15.12 -13.38
CA PHE A 163 -2.82 13.85 -13.97
C PHE A 163 -1.85 12.75 -13.58
N SER A 164 -0.54 13.03 -13.65
CA SER A 164 0.51 12.12 -13.22
C SER A 164 0.42 11.83 -11.72
N LEU A 165 0.14 12.85 -10.88
CA LEU A 165 -0.12 12.67 -9.45
C LEU A 165 -1.28 11.71 -9.21
N ALA A 166 -2.42 11.96 -9.86
CA ALA A 166 -3.60 11.13 -9.73
C ALA A 166 -3.32 9.69 -10.16
N PHE A 167 -2.65 9.48 -11.29
CA PHE A 167 -2.38 8.16 -11.85
C PHE A 167 -1.34 7.38 -11.05
N PHE A 168 -0.12 7.91 -10.93
CA PHE A 168 0.96 7.24 -10.22
C PHE A 168 0.73 7.23 -8.71
N GLY A 169 0.16 8.28 -8.15
CA GLY A 169 -0.21 8.35 -6.74
C GLY A 169 -1.28 7.33 -6.36
N ALA A 170 -2.26 7.05 -7.23
CA ALA A 170 -3.25 6.01 -6.99
C ALA A 170 -2.62 4.60 -6.97
N ILE A 171 -1.72 4.32 -7.93
CA ILE A 171 -0.94 3.06 -7.96
C ILE A 171 -0.09 2.94 -6.70
N PHE A 172 0.61 4.01 -6.32
CA PHE A 172 1.48 4.05 -5.16
C PHE A 172 0.71 3.80 -3.85
N THR A 173 -0.43 4.48 -3.67
CA THR A 173 -1.32 4.31 -2.50
C THR A 173 -1.80 2.87 -2.38
N ALA A 174 -2.26 2.29 -3.49
CA ALA A 174 -2.70 0.90 -3.54
C ALA A 174 -1.54 -0.08 -3.26
N GLY A 175 -0.34 0.20 -3.77
CA GLY A 175 0.88 -0.56 -3.50
C GLY A 175 1.25 -0.56 -2.02
N ILE A 176 1.24 0.59 -1.36
CA ILE A 176 1.47 0.70 0.09
C ILE A 176 0.40 -0.09 0.85
N GLY A 177 -0.88 0.05 0.45
CA GLY A 177 -1.97 -0.71 1.04
C GLY A 177 -1.77 -2.23 0.94
N LEU A 178 -1.26 -2.73 -0.19
CA LEU A 178 -0.89 -4.14 -0.35
C LEU A 178 0.27 -4.54 0.58
N LEU A 179 1.29 -3.69 0.74
CA LEU A 179 2.40 -3.95 1.67
C LEU A 179 1.89 -4.08 3.11
N PHE A 180 1.01 -3.17 3.56
CA PHE A 180 0.37 -3.29 4.87
C PHE A 180 -0.46 -4.58 4.99
N TRP A 181 -1.26 -4.92 3.98
CA TRP A 181 -2.03 -6.17 4.00
C TRP A 181 -1.12 -7.40 4.14
N ILE A 182 -0.04 -7.49 3.36
CA ILE A 182 0.91 -8.62 3.44
C ILE A 182 1.55 -8.68 4.83
N LEU A 183 1.96 -7.54 5.38
CA LEU A 183 2.55 -7.48 6.72
C LEU A 183 1.55 -7.97 7.79
N ILE A 184 0.31 -7.48 7.76
CA ILE A 184 -0.74 -7.94 8.68
C ILE A 184 -1.00 -9.44 8.48
N ALA A 185 -1.02 -9.92 7.23
CA ALA A 185 -1.22 -11.34 6.93
C ALA A 185 -0.12 -12.23 7.53
N TYR A 186 1.14 -11.78 7.54
CA TYR A 186 2.24 -12.52 8.17
C TYR A 186 2.19 -12.49 9.70
N VAL A 187 1.71 -11.40 10.31
CA VAL A 187 1.60 -11.30 11.77
C VAL A 187 0.36 -12.03 12.30
N VAL A 188 -0.80 -11.78 11.71
CA VAL A 188 -2.10 -12.28 12.16
C VAL A 188 -2.37 -13.71 11.67
N GLY A 189 -1.83 -14.09 10.51
CA GLY A 189 -2.09 -15.40 9.91
C GLY A 189 -1.71 -16.59 10.80
N PRO A 190 -0.51 -16.63 11.41
CA PRO A 190 -0.14 -17.67 12.37
C PRO A 190 -1.07 -17.73 13.58
N ILE A 191 -1.47 -16.57 14.11
CA ILE A 191 -2.37 -16.46 15.27
C ILE A 191 -3.74 -17.08 14.92
N VAL A 192 -4.28 -16.74 13.74
CA VAL A 192 -5.55 -17.29 13.26
C VAL A 192 -5.49 -18.81 13.07
N LEU A 193 -4.36 -19.35 12.59
CA LEU A 193 -4.18 -20.80 12.49
C LEU A 193 -4.17 -21.48 13.85
N MET A 194 -3.40 -20.94 14.81
CA MET A 194 -3.36 -21.47 16.18
C MET A 194 -4.73 -21.47 16.86
N LEU A 195 -5.50 -20.39 16.70
CA LEU A 195 -6.83 -20.27 17.30
C LEU A 195 -7.87 -21.23 16.68
N ASN A 196 -7.71 -21.56 15.39
CA ASN A 196 -8.61 -22.48 14.70
C ASN A 196 -8.25 -23.96 14.93
N GLY A 197 -7.17 -24.26 15.66
CA GLY A 197 -6.73 -25.63 15.95
C GLY A 197 -6.22 -26.39 14.71
N ASP A 198 -5.73 -25.67 13.70
CA ASP A 198 -5.28 -26.18 12.39
C ASP A 198 -3.75 -26.23 12.26
#